data_AF-A0A847YZG6-F1
#
_entry.id   AF-A0A847YZG6-F1
#
_cell.length_a   1.000
_cell.length_b   1.000
_cell.length_c   1.000
_cell.angle_alpha   90.00
_cell.angle_beta   90.00
_cell.angle_gamma   90.00
#
_symmetry.space_group_name_H-M   'P 1'
#
loop_
_entity.id
_entity.type
_entity.pdbx_description
1 polymer ?
#
loop_
_entity_poly.entity_id
_entity_poly.type
_entity_poly.pdbx_seq_one_letter_code
_entity_poly.pdbx_strand_id
1 'polypeptide(L)'
;MKKILISLIICLFLLFPQPVYADNEVPWWQVQSVDTMKYSRDKAREKLGDRDFDMVIDVQISNIAKTGATHVAIATPYDVEFLPILKRWVTAARKYQLNVWFRGNWAGWEGWFEYPSISREEHLAKTKQFIEDNPGLFKDGDIFSSCPECENGGPGDPRKTGDVEGFRNFLINEYKISQTAFESIGKDVKTNYFSMNGDVAMLIMDPETTKALDGVVVIDHYVESPKRLADDIRRYAQATGGKIVLGEFGAPIPDLHGDMSEQEQAEWLDTAMLALAETPELIGVNYWANTGSSTQLWYEDGRPRSAVTVLTKYFQPQVASGVVKDITGDKLDSVAVTSPYFHIVTGRDGQFILPFLESNPTLTISADGYDSQTVNLAYRSQPMTIILRKHREDWLFRLKKSITEFISSLFKKEYNF
;
A
#
# COMPACT_ATOMS: atom_id res chain seq x y z
N MET A 1 -22.27 23.00 -47.88
CA MET A 1 -22.96 22.09 -46.93
C MET A 1 -22.08 20.94 -46.44
N LYS A 2 -21.51 20.07 -47.30
CA LYS A 2 -20.69 18.91 -46.88
C LYS A 2 -19.51 19.27 -45.94
N LYS A 3 -18.79 20.37 -46.21
CA LYS A 3 -17.67 20.81 -45.37
C LYS A 3 -18.10 21.33 -43.99
N ILE A 4 -19.27 21.97 -43.89
CA ILE A 4 -19.82 22.47 -42.62
C ILE A 4 -20.28 21.30 -41.75
N LEU A 5 -20.89 20.28 -42.34
CA LEU A 5 -21.33 19.08 -41.63
C LEU A 5 -20.14 18.29 -41.05
N ILE A 6 -19.04 18.17 -41.81
CA ILE A 6 -17.82 17.49 -41.34
C ILE A 6 -17.16 18.27 -40.18
N SER A 7 -17.09 19.60 -40.27
CA SER A 7 -16.57 20.42 -39.17
C SER A 7 -17.46 20.36 -37.92
N LEU A 8 -18.79 20.25 -38.07
CA LEU A 8 -19.70 20.10 -36.93
C LEU A 8 -19.55 18.74 -36.24
N ILE A 9 -19.34 17.67 -37.01
CA ILE A 9 -19.11 16.31 -36.47
C ILE A 9 -17.77 16.24 -35.73
N ILE A 10 -16.71 16.86 -36.27
CA ILE A 10 -15.39 16.91 -35.61
C ILE A 10 -15.45 17.76 -34.32
N CYS A 11 -16.15 18.91 -34.35
CA CYS A 11 -16.39 19.69 -33.13
C CYS A 11 -17.20 18.91 -32.09
N LEU A 12 -18.19 18.12 -32.50
CA LEU A 12 -18.96 17.28 -31.58
C LEU A 12 -18.05 16.21 -30.93
N PHE A 13 -17.16 15.57 -31.68
CA PHE A 13 -16.21 14.59 -31.16
C PHE A 13 -15.16 15.19 -30.21
N LEU A 14 -14.82 16.47 -30.36
CA LEU A 14 -13.92 17.20 -29.46
C LEU A 14 -14.62 17.73 -28.19
N LEU A 15 -15.95 17.80 -28.18
CA LEU A 15 -16.76 18.22 -27.04
C LEU A 15 -17.14 17.08 -26.08
N PHE A 16 -16.96 15.82 -26.51
CA PHE A 16 -17.08 14.69 -25.61
C PHE A 16 -15.70 14.42 -25.00
N PRO A 17 -15.50 14.64 -23.69
CA PRO A 17 -14.29 14.17 -23.03
C PRO A 17 -14.17 12.67 -23.31
N GLN A 18 -13.08 12.26 -23.95
CA GLN A 18 -12.69 10.86 -23.97
C GLN A 18 -12.67 10.43 -22.49
N PRO A 19 -13.32 9.32 -22.10
CA PRO A 19 -13.10 8.77 -20.77
C PRO A 19 -11.60 8.45 -20.69
N VAL A 20 -10.85 9.33 -20.03
CA VAL A 20 -9.53 9.00 -19.52
C VAL A 20 -9.84 8.00 -18.41
N TYR A 21 -9.83 6.73 -18.77
CA TYR A 21 -9.64 5.70 -17.77
C TYR A 21 -8.29 6.03 -17.16
N ALA A 22 -8.30 6.59 -15.93
CA ALA A 22 -7.12 6.47 -15.11
C ALA A 22 -6.73 5.00 -15.15
N ASP A 23 -5.46 4.72 -15.39
CA ASP A 23 -4.90 3.42 -15.03
C ASP A 23 -5.18 3.29 -13.53
N ASN A 24 -6.32 2.71 -13.20
CA ASN A 24 -6.68 2.37 -11.84
C ASN A 24 -5.82 1.14 -11.54
N GLU A 25 -4.52 1.37 -11.33
CA GLU A 25 -3.65 0.42 -10.69
C GLU A 25 -4.32 0.09 -9.34
N VAL A 26 -4.83 -1.13 -9.22
CA VAL A 26 -5.35 -1.64 -7.96
C VAL A 26 -4.18 -2.34 -7.30
N PRO A 27 -3.48 -1.69 -6.36
CA PRO A 27 -2.39 -2.36 -5.65
C PRO A 27 -2.97 -3.48 -4.79
N TRP A 28 -2.16 -4.50 -4.47
CA TRP A 28 -2.58 -5.54 -3.52
C TRP A 28 -2.82 -4.98 -2.12
N TRP A 29 -2.00 -4.01 -1.75
CA TRP A 29 -2.00 -3.38 -0.44
C TRP A 29 -2.15 -1.87 -0.56
N GLN A 30 -2.77 -1.25 0.43
CA GLN A 30 -2.94 0.22 0.47
C GLN A 30 -1.59 0.94 0.53
N VAL A 31 -0.58 0.28 1.11
CA VAL A 31 0.78 0.77 1.25
C VAL A 31 1.74 -0.25 0.69
N GLN A 32 2.52 0.15 -0.32
CA GLN A 32 3.60 -0.61 -0.91
C GLN A 32 4.84 0.26 -0.82
N SER A 33 5.69 -0.01 0.16
CA SER A 33 6.80 0.86 0.53
C SER A 33 8.13 0.13 0.51
N VAL A 34 9.21 0.89 0.30
CA VAL A 34 10.59 0.45 0.47
C VAL A 34 11.28 1.43 1.40
N ASP A 35 12.06 0.90 2.34
CA ASP A 35 12.73 1.68 3.37
C ASP A 35 14.11 2.19 2.95
N THR A 36 14.41 3.44 3.29
CA THR A 36 15.69 4.10 3.00
C THR A 36 16.58 4.27 4.23
N MET A 37 16.22 3.73 5.39
CA MET A 37 16.79 4.04 6.71
C MET A 37 18.33 4.05 6.77
N LYS A 38 18.99 3.08 6.12
CA LYS A 38 20.47 3.03 6.07
C LYS A 38 21.13 4.27 5.48
N TYR A 39 20.40 5.02 4.65
CA TYR A 39 20.88 6.27 4.05
C TYR A 39 20.14 7.49 4.58
N SER A 40 18.82 7.42 4.76
CA SER A 40 18.05 8.57 5.25
C SER A 40 18.24 8.85 6.74
N ARG A 41 18.61 7.85 7.55
CA ARG A 41 18.96 8.01 8.97
C ARG A 41 20.45 7.91 9.22
N ASP A 42 21.07 6.76 8.94
CA ASP A 42 22.44 6.48 9.41
C ASP A 42 23.48 7.43 8.79
N LYS A 43 23.18 8.00 7.61
CA LYS A 43 24.00 9.02 6.94
C LYS A 43 23.51 10.46 7.13
N ALA A 44 22.44 10.67 7.89
CA ALA A 44 21.76 11.97 7.98
C ALA A 44 22.72 13.10 8.40
N ARG A 45 23.43 12.93 9.53
CA ARG A 45 24.39 13.93 10.03
C ARG A 45 25.58 14.10 9.10
N GLU A 46 26.16 13.00 8.63
CA GLU A 46 27.34 12.98 7.75
C GLU A 46 27.10 13.78 6.46
N LYS A 47 25.87 13.71 5.92
CA LYS A 47 25.52 14.24 4.60
C LYS A 47 24.77 15.57 4.61
N LEU A 48 24.62 16.23 5.77
CA LEU A 48 23.89 17.50 5.89
C LEU A 48 24.37 18.57 4.89
N GLY A 49 25.70 18.74 4.76
CA GLY A 49 26.31 19.73 3.89
C GLY A 49 26.73 19.21 2.50
N ASP A 50 26.60 17.90 2.25
CA ASP A 50 27.04 17.26 1.02
C ASP A 50 25.95 17.37 -0.05
N ARG A 51 26.13 18.27 -1.03
CA ARG A 51 25.17 18.48 -2.13
C ARG A 51 25.20 17.34 -3.15
N ASP A 52 26.35 16.68 -3.33
CA ASP A 52 26.45 15.58 -4.29
C ASP A 52 25.64 14.37 -3.84
N PHE A 53 25.37 14.27 -2.53
CA PHE A 53 24.44 13.29 -1.98
C PHE A 53 23.00 13.42 -2.53
N ASP A 54 22.61 14.55 -3.13
CA ASP A 54 21.31 14.66 -3.82
C ASP A 54 21.17 13.68 -4.98
N MET A 55 22.27 13.35 -5.67
CA MET A 55 22.26 12.35 -6.72
C MET A 55 22.00 10.95 -6.16
N VAL A 56 22.54 10.64 -4.97
CA VAL A 56 22.31 9.36 -4.29
C VAL A 56 20.85 9.24 -3.87
N ILE A 57 20.30 10.30 -3.27
CA ILE A 57 18.88 10.39 -2.91
C ILE A 57 18.01 10.18 -4.16
N ASP A 58 18.28 10.92 -5.24
CA ASP A 58 17.49 10.87 -6.47
C ASP A 58 17.49 9.47 -7.11
N VAL A 59 18.65 8.82 -7.18
CA VAL A 59 18.77 7.45 -7.70
C VAL A 59 17.99 6.47 -6.85
N GLN A 60 18.13 6.51 -5.52
CA GLN A 60 17.42 5.61 -4.62
C GLN A 60 15.90 5.78 -4.72
N ILE A 61 15.40 7.01 -4.70
CA ILE A 61 13.97 7.29 -4.81
C ILE A 61 13.43 6.91 -6.20
N SER A 62 14.15 7.26 -7.27
CA SER A 62 13.79 6.86 -8.63
C SER A 62 13.68 5.34 -8.76
N ASN A 63 14.62 4.61 -8.16
CA ASN A 63 14.63 3.15 -8.21
C ASN A 63 13.44 2.55 -7.46
N ILE A 64 13.09 3.08 -6.29
CA ILE A 64 11.88 2.69 -5.56
C ILE A 64 10.62 2.98 -6.40
N ALA A 65 10.50 4.17 -6.99
CA ALA A 65 9.32 4.51 -7.79
C ALA A 65 9.14 3.57 -9.00
N LYS A 66 10.23 3.15 -9.64
CA LYS A 66 10.20 2.21 -10.77
C LYS A 66 9.68 0.82 -10.40
N THR A 67 9.64 0.43 -9.13
CA THR A 67 9.01 -0.83 -8.72
C THR A 67 7.48 -0.75 -8.69
N GLY A 68 6.90 0.45 -8.77
CA GLY A 68 5.46 0.68 -8.53
C GLY A 68 5.12 0.83 -7.05
N ALA A 69 6.11 1.08 -6.20
CA ALA A 69 5.85 1.46 -4.82
C ALA A 69 4.90 2.67 -4.78
N THR A 70 3.95 2.65 -3.84
CA THR A 70 3.05 3.80 -3.60
C THR A 70 3.69 4.79 -2.62
N HIS A 71 4.59 4.30 -1.77
CA HIS A 71 5.26 5.07 -0.73
C HIS A 71 6.76 4.82 -0.73
N VAL A 72 7.50 5.74 -0.12
CA VAL A 72 8.86 5.50 0.36
C VAL A 72 8.92 5.79 1.85
N ALA A 73 9.56 4.90 2.61
CA ALA A 73 9.82 5.13 4.02
C ALA A 73 11.13 5.91 4.21
N ILE A 74 11.06 7.04 4.92
CA ILE A 74 12.18 7.94 5.21
C ILE A 74 12.36 8.02 6.72
N ALA A 75 13.54 7.62 7.21
CA ALA A 75 13.83 7.49 8.64
C ALA A 75 14.71 8.63 9.20
N THR A 76 14.84 9.74 8.47
CA THR A 76 15.57 10.92 8.96
C THR A 76 14.96 11.41 10.28
N PRO A 77 15.78 11.70 11.33
CA PRO A 77 15.24 12.22 12.58
C PRO A 77 14.51 13.55 12.42
N TYR A 78 13.58 13.85 13.32
CA TYR A 78 12.72 15.03 13.22
C TYR A 78 13.33 16.29 13.84
N ASP A 79 14.48 16.19 14.51
CA ASP A 79 15.17 17.33 15.09
C ASP A 79 15.55 18.38 14.03
N VAL A 80 15.55 19.65 14.44
CA VAL A 80 15.80 20.81 13.56
C VAL A 80 17.11 20.68 12.78
N GLU A 81 18.13 20.05 13.37
CA GLU A 81 19.41 19.74 12.71
C GLU A 81 19.23 18.97 11.39
N PHE A 82 18.28 18.03 11.34
CA PHE A 82 18.09 17.10 10.24
C PHE A 82 17.00 17.53 9.24
N LEU A 83 16.23 18.58 9.56
CA LEU A 83 15.24 19.15 8.65
C LEU A 83 15.77 19.43 7.23
N PRO A 84 17.00 19.96 7.02
CA PRO A 84 17.53 20.19 5.68
C PRO A 84 17.64 18.90 4.86
N ILE A 85 18.11 17.80 5.45
CA ILE A 85 18.25 16.52 4.72
C ILE A 85 16.92 15.78 4.57
N LEU A 86 16.03 15.87 5.56
CA LEU A 86 14.66 15.37 5.42
C LEU A 86 13.94 16.03 4.22
N LYS A 87 14.05 17.36 4.09
CA LYS A 87 13.47 18.11 2.96
C LYS A 87 14.01 17.64 1.61
N ARG A 88 15.29 17.28 1.52
CA ARG A 88 15.91 16.75 0.30
C ARG A 88 15.31 15.39 -0.10
N TRP A 89 15.18 14.47 0.86
CA TRP A 89 14.52 13.18 0.64
C TRP A 89 13.05 13.33 0.24
N VAL A 90 12.28 14.15 0.96
CA VAL A 90 10.86 14.40 0.66
C VAL A 90 10.70 15.02 -0.74
N THR A 91 11.54 15.99 -1.10
CA THR A 91 11.51 16.63 -2.43
C THR A 91 11.73 15.60 -3.54
N ALA A 92 12.72 14.72 -3.39
CA ALA A 92 12.96 13.65 -4.33
C ALA A 92 11.76 12.68 -4.40
N ALA A 93 11.19 12.27 -3.25
CA ALA A 93 9.99 11.43 -3.22
C ALA A 93 8.84 12.04 -4.04
N ARG A 94 8.61 13.35 -3.91
CA ARG A 94 7.55 14.06 -4.66
C ARG A 94 7.85 14.14 -6.14
N LYS A 95 9.13 14.34 -6.53
CA LYS A 95 9.55 14.35 -7.94
C LYS A 95 9.12 13.07 -8.66
N TYR A 96 9.14 11.93 -7.96
CA TYR A 96 8.72 10.62 -8.49
C TYR A 96 7.31 10.19 -8.05
N GLN A 97 6.48 11.15 -7.63
CA GLN A 97 5.06 10.95 -7.28
C GLN A 97 4.81 9.98 -6.10
N LEU A 98 5.83 9.67 -5.31
CA LEU A 98 5.66 8.83 -4.12
C LEU A 98 5.00 9.61 -2.98
N ASN A 99 4.12 8.93 -2.25
CA ASN A 99 3.78 9.32 -0.89
C ASN A 99 4.97 9.02 0.04
N VAL A 100 5.04 9.70 1.18
CA VAL A 100 6.11 9.51 2.16
C VAL A 100 5.52 8.85 3.37
N TRP A 101 6.12 7.75 3.77
CA TRP A 101 5.98 7.22 5.11
C TRP A 101 7.14 7.76 5.96
N PHE A 102 6.86 8.78 6.76
CA PHE A 102 7.81 9.31 7.71
C PHE A 102 7.99 8.29 8.84
N ARG A 103 9.16 7.65 8.90
CA ARG A 103 9.58 6.69 9.92
C ARG A 103 10.82 7.21 10.67
N GLY A 104 10.91 8.52 10.86
CA GLY A 104 11.92 9.12 11.72
C GLY A 104 11.56 8.98 13.20
N ASN A 105 12.46 9.44 14.06
CA ASN A 105 12.21 9.58 15.49
C ASN A 105 12.88 10.88 15.97
N TRP A 106 12.55 11.33 17.18
CA TRP A 106 13.38 12.31 17.87
C TRP A 106 14.69 11.64 18.27
N ALA A 107 15.83 12.21 17.89
CA ALA A 107 17.14 11.61 18.14
C ALA A 107 17.36 11.32 19.63
N GLY A 108 16.85 12.19 20.51
CA GLY A 108 16.88 12.00 21.96
C GLY A 108 16.00 10.86 22.49
N TRP A 109 15.07 10.29 21.72
CA TRP A 109 14.28 9.15 22.18
C TRP A 109 15.17 7.91 22.40
N GLU A 110 16.00 7.58 21.41
CA GLU A 110 16.92 6.42 21.45
C GLU A 110 18.37 6.83 21.74
N GLY A 111 18.62 8.11 22.02
CA GLY A 111 19.96 8.65 22.23
C GLY A 111 20.83 8.62 20.96
N TRP A 112 20.20 8.65 19.78
CA TRP A 112 20.92 8.74 18.52
C TRP A 112 21.73 10.03 18.46
N PHE A 113 22.87 9.98 17.78
CA PHE A 113 23.67 11.16 17.48
C PHE A 113 24.06 11.99 18.71
N GLU A 114 24.25 11.32 19.86
CA GLU A 114 24.57 11.89 21.17
C GLU A 114 23.52 12.89 21.72
N TYR A 115 22.28 12.85 21.23
CA TYR A 115 21.21 13.67 21.78
C TYR A 115 20.85 13.23 23.21
N PRO A 116 20.53 14.18 24.12
CA PRO A 116 20.09 13.84 25.46
C PRO A 116 18.74 13.09 25.42
N SER A 117 18.56 12.18 26.36
CA SER A 117 17.30 11.43 26.52
C SER A 117 16.12 12.36 26.76
N ILE A 118 14.98 12.07 26.12
CA ILE A 118 13.73 12.82 26.28
C ILE A 118 12.65 12.00 26.99
N SER A 119 11.71 12.69 27.61
CA SER A 119 10.51 12.07 28.22
C SER A 119 9.40 11.81 27.20
N ARG A 120 8.37 11.05 27.57
CA ARG A 120 7.13 10.88 26.77
C ARG A 120 6.46 12.24 26.53
N GLU A 121 6.40 13.07 27.55
CA GLU A 121 5.76 14.39 27.48
C GLU A 121 6.51 15.32 26.51
N GLU A 122 7.85 15.29 26.57
CA GLU A 122 8.69 16.04 25.62
C GLU A 122 8.55 15.51 24.19
N HIS A 123 8.50 14.19 24.00
CA HIS A 123 8.27 13.56 22.70
C HIS A 123 6.94 14.03 22.09
N LEU A 124 5.83 13.94 22.85
CA LEU A 124 4.51 14.41 22.40
C LEU A 124 4.51 15.90 22.02
N ALA A 125 5.14 16.74 22.85
CA ALA A 125 5.22 18.19 22.60
C ALA A 125 6.02 18.50 21.32
N LYS A 126 7.17 17.85 21.15
CA LYS A 126 8.00 17.99 19.95
C LYS A 126 7.29 17.49 18.70
N THR A 127 6.61 16.34 18.78
CA THR A 127 5.82 15.76 17.68
C THR A 127 4.73 16.73 17.20
N LYS A 128 3.94 17.30 18.12
CA LYS A 128 2.94 18.30 17.77
C LYS A 128 3.56 19.51 17.07
N GLN A 129 4.60 20.08 17.70
CA GLN A 129 5.25 21.28 17.20
C GLN A 129 5.86 21.04 15.81
N PHE A 130 6.48 19.89 15.58
CA PHE A 130 7.06 19.53 14.28
C PHE A 130 6.04 19.57 13.15
N ILE A 131 4.88 18.96 13.38
CA ILE A 131 3.81 18.89 12.39
C ILE A 131 3.31 20.30 12.08
N GLU A 132 3.00 21.09 13.11
CA GLU A 132 2.45 22.45 12.99
C GLU A 132 3.45 23.43 12.35
N ASP A 133 4.75 23.30 12.66
CA ASP A 133 5.80 24.20 12.16
C ASP A 133 6.26 23.84 10.73
N ASN A 134 5.95 22.64 10.23
CA ASN A 134 6.44 22.15 8.93
C ASN A 134 5.34 21.66 7.98
N PRO A 135 4.22 22.39 7.77
CA PRO A 135 3.11 21.92 6.96
C PRO A 135 3.48 21.64 5.50
N GLY A 136 4.54 22.28 4.99
CA GLY A 136 5.07 22.06 3.65
C GLY A 136 5.78 20.73 3.41
N LEU A 137 6.09 19.95 4.46
CA LEU A 137 6.65 18.60 4.31
C LEU A 137 5.58 17.58 3.87
N PHE A 138 4.33 17.83 4.25
CA PHE A 138 3.27 16.83 4.22
C PHE A 138 2.28 17.06 3.07
N LYS A 139 1.79 15.97 2.51
CA LYS A 139 0.67 15.96 1.56
C LYS A 139 -0.34 14.89 1.96
N ASP A 140 -1.55 15.01 1.43
CA ASP A 140 -2.59 14.03 1.67
C ASP A 140 -2.17 12.66 1.15
N GLY A 141 -2.47 11.62 1.93
CA GLY A 141 -2.08 10.25 1.66
C GLY A 141 -0.67 9.88 2.14
N ASP A 142 0.07 10.79 2.78
CA ASP A 142 1.27 10.42 3.54
C ASP A 142 0.93 9.62 4.80
N ILE A 143 1.96 9.02 5.38
CA ILE A 143 1.91 8.32 6.67
C ILE A 143 2.98 8.93 7.57
N PHE A 144 2.64 9.23 8.81
CA PHE A 144 3.57 9.78 9.79
C PHE A 144 3.63 8.90 11.04
N SER A 145 4.79 8.30 11.26
CA SER A 145 5.14 7.55 12.47
C SER A 145 6.15 8.38 13.26
N SER A 146 5.76 8.83 14.44
CA SER A 146 6.58 9.70 15.29
C SER A 146 7.65 8.94 16.09
N CYS A 147 7.47 7.64 16.28
CA CYS A 147 8.52 6.70 16.67
C CYS A 147 8.26 5.32 16.02
N PRO A 148 9.06 4.85 15.05
CA PRO A 148 9.15 3.43 14.77
C PRO A 148 9.90 2.73 15.92
N GLU A 149 9.44 1.54 16.31
CA GLU A 149 10.01 0.75 17.41
C GLU A 149 10.16 1.56 18.70
N CYS A 150 9.08 2.25 19.12
CA CYS A 150 9.10 3.15 20.28
C CYS A 150 9.65 2.49 21.56
N GLU A 151 9.59 1.15 21.67
CA GLU A 151 10.18 0.37 22.77
C GLU A 151 11.70 0.51 22.91
N ASN A 152 12.42 0.95 21.87
CA ASN A 152 13.88 1.06 21.87
C ASN A 152 14.39 2.31 22.60
N GLY A 153 13.51 3.25 22.94
CA GLY A 153 13.87 4.53 23.55
C GLY A 153 12.93 4.97 24.66
N GLY A 154 13.10 6.22 25.10
CA GLY A 154 12.28 6.84 26.14
C GLY A 154 12.29 6.02 27.45
N PRO A 155 11.12 5.71 28.03
CA PRO A 155 11.04 4.84 29.20
C PRO A 155 11.52 3.40 28.98
N GLY A 156 11.68 2.98 27.73
CA GLY A 156 12.20 1.67 27.33
C GLY A 156 11.14 0.60 27.14
N ASP A 157 11.64 -0.60 26.82
CA ASP A 157 10.85 -1.74 26.39
C ASP A 157 9.85 -2.22 27.47
N PRO A 158 8.53 -2.22 27.19
CA PRO A 158 7.49 -2.57 28.15
C PRO A 158 7.60 -4.02 28.66
N ARG A 159 8.23 -4.92 27.90
CA ARG A 159 8.52 -6.30 28.36
C ARG A 159 9.52 -6.31 29.51
N LYS A 160 10.42 -5.33 29.55
CA LYS A 160 11.50 -5.20 30.56
C LYS A 160 11.10 -4.30 31.71
N THR A 161 10.39 -3.20 31.43
CA THR A 161 9.98 -2.23 32.44
C THR A 161 8.72 -2.65 33.19
N GLY A 162 7.88 -3.49 32.58
CA GLY A 162 6.55 -3.85 33.08
C GLY A 162 5.50 -2.74 32.90
N ASP A 163 5.86 -1.60 32.30
CA ASP A 163 4.97 -0.45 32.09
C ASP A 163 4.11 -0.61 30.82
N VAL A 164 3.29 -1.67 30.78
CA VAL A 164 2.40 -1.95 29.65
C VAL A 164 1.34 -0.86 29.49
N GLU A 165 0.68 -0.45 30.57
CA GLU A 165 -0.37 0.57 30.50
C GLU A 165 0.18 1.95 30.14
N GLY A 166 1.34 2.35 30.69
CA GLY A 166 1.96 3.62 30.33
C GLY A 166 2.38 3.65 28.85
N PHE A 167 2.86 2.53 28.31
CA PHE A 167 3.19 2.43 26.88
C PHE A 167 1.96 2.53 25.99
N ARG A 168 0.86 1.83 26.31
CA ARG A 168 -0.42 1.94 25.59
C ARG A 168 -0.97 3.37 25.61
N ASN A 169 -0.99 3.99 26.79
CA ASN A 169 -1.45 5.37 26.95
C ASN A 169 -0.60 6.36 26.16
N PHE A 170 0.71 6.13 26.08
CA PHE A 170 1.60 6.94 25.26
C PHE A 170 1.22 6.88 23.78
N LEU A 171 1.09 5.67 23.19
CA LEU A 171 0.72 5.53 21.78
C LEU A 171 -0.65 6.16 21.47
N ILE A 172 -1.63 6.00 22.35
CA ILE A 172 -2.97 6.59 22.18
C ILE A 172 -2.91 8.13 22.23
N ASN A 173 -2.12 8.69 23.14
CA ASN A 173 -1.95 10.15 23.23
C ASN A 173 -1.19 10.71 22.03
N GLU A 174 -0.16 10.00 21.59
CA GLU A 174 0.62 10.33 20.40
C GLU A 174 -0.23 10.33 19.14
N TYR A 175 -1.08 9.32 18.97
CA TYR A 175 -2.04 9.24 17.87
C TYR A 175 -2.97 10.47 17.84
N LYS A 176 -3.62 10.77 18.96
CA LYS A 176 -4.58 11.89 19.09
C LYS A 176 -3.93 13.25 18.85
N ILE A 177 -2.74 13.47 19.41
CA ILE A 177 -2.01 14.73 19.25
C ILE A 177 -1.58 14.92 17.81
N SER A 178 -1.05 13.87 17.16
CA SER A 178 -0.63 13.93 15.77
C SER A 178 -1.82 14.17 14.83
N GLN A 179 -2.94 13.47 15.04
CA GLN A 179 -4.17 13.67 14.27
C GLN A 179 -4.67 15.12 14.40
N THR A 180 -4.78 15.64 15.62
CA THR A 180 -5.19 17.03 15.88
C THR A 180 -4.25 18.04 15.21
N ALA A 181 -2.95 17.78 15.21
CA ALA A 181 -1.96 18.65 14.57
C ALA A 181 -2.09 18.64 13.04
N PHE A 182 -2.31 17.48 12.41
CA PHE A 182 -2.53 17.41 10.96
C PHE A 182 -3.87 18.04 10.54
N GLU A 183 -4.93 17.86 11.33
CA GLU A 183 -6.21 18.54 11.13
C GLU A 183 -6.05 20.07 11.18
N SER A 184 -5.24 20.59 12.11
CA SER A 184 -5.05 22.04 12.28
C SER A 184 -4.32 22.69 11.09
N ILE A 185 -3.46 21.94 10.40
CA ILE A 185 -2.78 22.37 9.16
C ILE A 185 -3.52 21.95 7.88
N GLY A 186 -4.69 21.33 8.00
CA GLY A 186 -5.55 20.93 6.87
C GLY A 186 -4.93 19.84 5.99
N LYS A 187 -4.35 18.80 6.61
CA LYS A 187 -3.73 17.67 5.90
C LYS A 187 -4.34 16.34 6.33
N ASP A 188 -4.54 15.45 5.36
CA ASP A 188 -4.98 14.08 5.59
C ASP A 188 -3.78 13.11 5.58
N VAL A 189 -3.17 12.94 6.76
CA VAL A 189 -1.99 12.08 6.98
C VAL A 189 -2.34 11.01 7.99
N LYS A 190 -2.03 9.74 7.67
CA LYS A 190 -2.25 8.64 8.61
C LYS A 190 -1.21 8.68 9.73
N THR A 191 -1.64 8.63 10.99
CA THR A 191 -0.74 8.73 12.17
C THR A 191 -0.77 7.52 13.10
N ASN A 192 -1.50 6.47 12.75
CA ASN A 192 -1.65 5.26 13.57
C ASN A 192 -0.66 4.13 13.21
N TYR A 193 0.40 4.43 12.45
CA TYR A 193 1.35 3.43 11.98
C TYR A 193 2.54 3.25 12.96
N PHE A 194 2.26 2.76 14.17
CA PHE A 194 3.28 2.55 15.21
C PHE A 194 3.97 1.19 15.03
N SER A 195 5.10 1.15 14.31
CA SER A 195 5.95 -0.05 14.19
C SER A 195 6.42 -0.52 15.57
N MET A 196 6.32 -1.82 15.82
CA MET A 196 6.86 -2.48 17.01
C MET A 196 7.38 -3.86 16.63
N ASN A 197 8.34 -4.39 17.38
CA ASN A 197 8.69 -5.80 17.30
C ASN A 197 7.44 -6.67 17.53
N GLY A 198 7.30 -7.77 16.78
CA GLY A 198 6.06 -8.56 16.78
C GLY A 198 5.60 -9.08 18.15
N ASP A 199 6.51 -9.34 19.08
CA ASP A 199 6.18 -9.75 20.44
C ASP A 199 5.83 -8.57 21.37
N VAL A 200 6.39 -7.39 21.15
CA VAL A 200 5.94 -6.14 21.78
C VAL A 200 4.53 -5.80 21.30
N ALA A 201 4.27 -5.89 19.98
CA ALA A 201 2.95 -5.66 19.42
C ALA A 201 1.91 -6.59 20.06
N MET A 202 2.22 -7.87 20.28
CA MET A 202 1.32 -8.80 20.96
C MET A 202 1.04 -8.48 22.43
N LEU A 203 2.00 -7.86 23.12
CA LEU A 203 1.81 -7.42 24.51
C LEU A 203 0.97 -6.14 24.58
N ILE A 204 1.21 -5.21 23.66
CA ILE A 204 0.66 -3.85 23.70
C ILE A 204 -0.70 -3.75 23.00
N MET A 205 -0.88 -4.38 21.85
CA MET A 205 -2.03 -4.16 20.96
C MET A 205 -3.18 -5.13 21.23
N ASP A 206 -3.79 -5.04 22.40
CA ASP A 206 -5.07 -5.74 22.64
C ASP A 206 -6.22 -5.12 21.80
N PRO A 207 -7.42 -5.75 21.74
CA PRO A 207 -8.53 -5.23 20.95
C PRO A 207 -8.97 -3.81 21.30
N GLU A 208 -8.81 -3.39 22.55
CA GLU A 208 -9.20 -2.07 23.03
C GLU A 208 -8.21 -1.01 22.57
N THR A 209 -6.92 -1.27 22.74
CA THR A 209 -5.82 -0.41 22.28
C THR A 209 -5.83 -0.31 20.75
N THR A 210 -5.99 -1.45 20.07
CA THR A 210 -6.06 -1.52 18.61
C THR A 210 -7.23 -0.70 18.08
N LYS A 211 -8.41 -0.80 18.71
CA LYS A 211 -9.56 0.04 18.36
C LYS A 211 -9.31 1.53 18.63
N ALA A 212 -8.61 1.88 19.71
CA ALA A 212 -8.26 3.26 20.02
C ALA A 212 -7.24 3.87 19.04
N LEU A 213 -6.57 3.04 18.24
CA LEU A 213 -5.60 3.39 17.20
C LEU A 213 -6.15 3.09 15.79
N ASP A 214 -7.47 3.17 15.62
CA ASP A 214 -8.19 2.98 14.35
C ASP A 214 -7.96 1.63 13.66
N GLY A 215 -7.75 0.59 14.47
CA GLY A 215 -7.81 -0.80 14.02
C GLY A 215 -6.58 -1.25 13.22
N VAL A 216 -5.47 -0.51 13.27
CA VAL A 216 -4.23 -0.88 12.58
C VAL A 216 -3.17 -1.31 13.59
N VAL A 217 -2.46 -2.39 13.27
CA VAL A 217 -1.30 -2.89 14.02
C VAL A 217 -0.13 -2.97 13.05
N VAL A 218 0.95 -2.24 13.34
CA VAL A 218 2.16 -2.26 12.53
C VAL A 218 3.24 -3.06 13.24
N ILE A 219 3.83 -4.02 12.53
CA ILE A 219 4.83 -4.93 13.08
C ILE A 219 6.11 -4.91 12.26
N ASP A 220 7.23 -4.91 12.95
CA ASP A 220 8.55 -5.17 12.38
C ASP A 220 8.82 -6.65 12.62
N HIS A 221 8.82 -7.44 11.53
CA HIS A 221 8.69 -8.88 11.62
C HIS A 221 9.60 -9.60 10.62
N TYR A 222 10.68 -10.15 11.14
CA TYR A 222 11.64 -10.96 10.41
C TYR A 222 11.53 -12.41 10.89
N VAL A 223 11.32 -13.34 9.94
CA VAL A 223 11.13 -14.77 10.26
C VAL A 223 11.83 -15.65 9.23
N GLU A 224 12.17 -16.87 9.65
CA GLU A 224 12.92 -17.83 8.84
C GLU A 224 12.24 -18.25 7.52
N SER A 225 10.90 -18.27 7.47
CA SER A 225 10.17 -18.83 6.35
C SER A 225 8.97 -17.97 5.89
N PRO A 226 8.69 -17.95 4.58
CA PRO A 226 7.53 -17.26 4.01
C PRO A 226 6.19 -17.67 4.63
N LYS A 227 5.99 -18.97 4.86
CA LYS A 227 4.76 -19.49 5.46
C LYS A 227 4.54 -18.94 6.86
N ARG A 228 5.60 -18.91 7.67
CA ARG A 228 5.55 -18.38 9.04
C ARG A 228 5.18 -16.90 9.06
N LEU A 229 5.69 -16.12 8.10
CA LEU A 229 5.35 -14.69 7.97
C LEU A 229 3.83 -14.49 7.82
N ALA A 230 3.21 -15.20 6.87
CA ALA A 230 1.76 -15.12 6.64
C ALA A 230 0.94 -15.67 7.82
N ASP A 231 1.37 -16.79 8.43
CA ASP A 231 0.68 -17.37 9.59
C ASP A 231 0.74 -16.44 10.82
N ASP A 232 1.88 -15.80 11.06
CA ASP A 232 2.03 -14.84 12.16
C ASP A 232 1.13 -13.61 11.95
N ILE A 233 1.01 -13.10 10.72
CA ILE A 233 0.08 -12.01 10.41
C ILE A 233 -1.36 -12.38 10.77
N ARG A 234 -1.84 -13.56 10.34
CA ARG A 234 -3.20 -14.03 10.68
C ARG A 234 -3.39 -14.15 12.19
N ARG A 235 -2.39 -14.69 12.89
CA ARG A 235 -2.38 -14.83 14.34
C ARG A 235 -2.44 -13.47 15.03
N TYR A 236 -1.65 -12.51 14.60
CA TYR A 236 -1.66 -11.13 15.13
C TYR A 236 -3.01 -10.46 14.88
N ALA A 237 -3.56 -10.55 13.67
CA ALA A 237 -4.87 -9.99 13.36
C ALA A 237 -5.97 -10.58 14.23
N GLN A 238 -5.95 -11.91 14.45
CA GLN A 238 -6.92 -12.58 15.30
C GLN A 238 -6.79 -12.16 16.78
N ALA A 239 -5.56 -12.03 17.28
CA ALA A 239 -5.33 -11.70 18.69
C ALA A 239 -5.64 -10.24 19.01
N THR A 240 -5.27 -9.33 18.10
CA THR A 240 -5.42 -7.88 18.29
C THR A 240 -6.77 -7.35 17.79
N GLY A 241 -7.47 -8.08 16.94
CA GLY A 241 -8.67 -7.61 16.25
C GLY A 241 -8.41 -6.56 15.17
N GLY A 242 -7.14 -6.26 14.86
CA GLY A 242 -6.73 -5.25 13.90
C GLY A 242 -6.38 -5.80 12.52
N LYS A 243 -6.24 -4.88 11.56
CA LYS A 243 -5.55 -5.10 10.29
C LYS A 243 -4.05 -4.90 10.47
N ILE A 244 -3.27 -5.71 9.77
CA ILE A 244 -1.82 -5.75 9.95
C ILE A 244 -1.14 -4.95 8.84
N VAL A 245 -0.06 -4.25 9.20
CA VAL A 245 0.91 -3.68 8.28
C VAL A 245 2.28 -4.21 8.67
N LEU A 246 3.07 -4.67 7.69
CA LEU A 246 4.49 -4.94 7.92
C LEU A 246 5.24 -3.61 7.85
N GLY A 247 5.65 -3.09 9.02
CA GLY A 247 6.47 -1.89 9.15
C GLY A 247 7.91 -2.14 8.74
N GLU A 248 8.41 -3.34 9.01
CA GLU A 248 9.62 -3.89 8.40
C GLU A 248 9.48 -5.38 8.15
N PHE A 249 9.95 -5.80 6.99
CA PHE A 249 10.23 -7.19 6.68
C PHE A 249 11.30 -7.26 5.60
N GLY A 250 12.02 -8.38 5.53
CA GLY A 250 13.02 -8.60 4.51
C GLY A 250 13.82 -9.87 4.76
N ALA A 251 14.55 -10.28 3.74
CA ALA A 251 15.51 -11.38 3.80
C ALA A 251 16.71 -11.06 2.90
N PRO A 252 17.90 -11.59 3.18
CA PRO A 252 18.25 -12.37 4.37
C PRO A 252 18.47 -11.49 5.62
N ILE A 253 18.10 -12.05 6.76
CA ILE A 253 18.65 -11.70 8.07
C ILE A 253 19.61 -12.83 8.46
N PRO A 254 20.93 -12.58 8.60
CA PRO A 254 21.94 -13.63 8.75
C PRO A 254 21.64 -14.64 9.86
N ASP A 255 21.19 -14.15 11.02
CA ASP A 255 20.90 -15.02 12.18
C ASP A 255 19.66 -15.91 12.00
N LEU A 256 18.80 -15.61 11.01
CA LEU A 256 17.57 -16.36 10.72
C LEU A 256 17.70 -17.22 9.47
N HIS A 257 18.40 -16.71 8.45
CA HIS A 257 18.42 -17.27 7.10
C HIS A 257 19.78 -17.85 6.72
N GLY A 258 20.83 -17.52 7.46
CA GLY A 258 22.21 -17.66 7.00
C GLY A 258 22.53 -16.71 5.85
N ASP A 259 23.57 -17.04 5.10
CA ASP A 259 23.94 -16.32 3.88
C ASP A 259 23.03 -16.77 2.73
N MET A 260 22.31 -15.82 2.13
CA MET A 260 21.55 -16.05 0.90
C MET A 260 22.24 -15.36 -0.28
N SER A 261 22.35 -16.08 -1.40
CA SER A 261 22.62 -15.49 -2.70
C SER A 261 21.47 -14.58 -3.15
N GLU A 262 21.69 -13.77 -4.20
CA GLU A 262 20.64 -12.92 -4.76
C GLU A 262 19.43 -13.70 -5.26
N GLN A 263 19.69 -14.90 -5.78
CA GLN A 263 18.66 -15.78 -6.32
C GLN A 263 17.84 -16.40 -5.18
N GLU A 264 18.48 -16.87 -4.12
CA GLU A 264 17.79 -17.39 -2.93
C GLU A 264 16.96 -16.29 -2.24
N GLN A 265 17.48 -15.07 -2.16
CA GLN A 265 16.73 -13.91 -1.67
C GLN A 265 15.47 -13.67 -2.53
N ALA A 266 15.60 -13.69 -3.86
CA ALA A 266 14.49 -13.48 -4.78
C ALA A 266 13.44 -14.60 -4.67
N GLU A 267 13.86 -15.87 -4.56
CA GLU A 267 12.96 -17.02 -4.41
C GLU A 267 12.21 -17.00 -3.08
N TRP A 268 12.90 -16.67 -1.99
CA TRP A 268 12.28 -16.48 -0.69
C TRP A 268 11.24 -15.36 -0.76
N LEU A 269 11.60 -14.24 -1.39
CA LEU A 269 10.71 -13.09 -1.51
C LEU A 269 9.50 -13.38 -2.40
N ASP A 270 9.64 -14.10 -3.50
CA ASP A 270 8.51 -14.44 -4.38
C ASP A 270 7.51 -15.32 -3.62
N THR A 271 8.01 -16.29 -2.87
CA THR A 271 7.19 -17.16 -2.01
C THR A 271 6.51 -16.36 -0.89
N ALA A 272 7.22 -15.43 -0.26
CA ALA A 272 6.68 -14.58 0.79
C ALA A 272 5.59 -13.66 0.24
N MET A 273 5.88 -12.91 -0.81
CA MET A 273 4.93 -11.96 -1.40
C MET A 273 3.66 -12.65 -1.92
N LEU A 274 3.77 -13.87 -2.46
CA LEU A 274 2.60 -14.67 -2.82
C LEU A 274 1.72 -14.98 -1.59
N ALA A 275 2.33 -15.50 -0.52
CA ALA A 275 1.60 -15.81 0.71
C ALA A 275 1.00 -14.56 1.37
N LEU A 276 1.69 -13.42 1.27
CA LEU A 276 1.20 -12.13 1.75
C LEU A 276 0.00 -11.63 0.93
N ALA A 277 0.01 -11.83 -0.39
CA ALA A 277 -1.11 -11.44 -1.27
C ALA A 277 -2.38 -12.25 -0.96
N GLU A 278 -2.22 -13.49 -0.51
CA GLU A 278 -3.31 -14.37 -0.04
C GLU A 278 -3.78 -14.08 1.40
N THR A 279 -3.23 -13.08 2.07
CA THR A 279 -3.52 -12.78 3.49
C THR A 279 -4.38 -11.51 3.61
N PRO A 280 -5.73 -11.61 3.67
CA PRO A 280 -6.63 -10.46 3.66
C PRO A 280 -6.58 -9.59 4.93
N GLU A 281 -5.93 -10.08 5.98
CA GLU A 281 -5.63 -9.31 7.19
C GLU A 281 -4.50 -8.29 6.99
N LEU A 282 -3.64 -8.49 5.99
CA LEU A 282 -2.55 -7.58 5.65
C LEU A 282 -3.03 -6.46 4.73
N ILE A 283 -2.79 -5.21 5.10
CA ILE A 283 -3.22 -4.03 4.32
C ILE A 283 -2.06 -3.13 3.85
N GLY A 284 -0.83 -3.43 4.26
CA GLY A 284 0.35 -2.63 3.90
C GLY A 284 1.66 -3.37 4.14
N VAL A 285 2.66 -3.07 3.32
CA VAL A 285 4.02 -3.62 3.43
C VAL A 285 5.08 -2.53 3.25
N ASN A 286 6.14 -2.59 4.05
CA ASN A 286 7.35 -1.80 3.90
C ASN A 286 8.57 -2.72 3.90
N TYR A 287 9.19 -2.90 2.73
CA TYR A 287 10.36 -3.75 2.59
C TYR A 287 11.60 -3.05 3.13
N TRP A 288 12.26 -3.67 4.09
CA TRP A 288 13.54 -3.22 4.62
C TRP A 288 14.65 -4.05 3.96
N ALA A 289 15.58 -3.49 3.19
CA ALA A 289 15.76 -2.07 2.87
C ALA A 289 16.26 -1.86 1.44
N ASN A 290 16.27 -0.61 0.99
CA ASN A 290 16.74 -0.20 -0.33
C ASN A 290 18.21 -0.61 -0.57
N THR A 291 19.16 -0.07 0.19
CA THR A 291 20.61 -0.26 0.01
C THR A 291 21.31 -0.29 1.37
N GLY A 292 22.43 -1.01 1.52
CA GLY A 292 23.31 -0.94 2.69
C GLY A 292 22.93 -1.86 3.86
N SER A 293 22.08 -2.86 3.61
CA SER A 293 21.72 -3.91 4.57
C SER A 293 21.90 -5.30 3.96
N SER A 294 21.82 -6.35 4.79
CA SER A 294 21.82 -7.74 4.31
C SER A 294 20.64 -8.03 3.37
N THR A 295 19.52 -7.35 3.58
CA THR A 295 18.29 -7.44 2.80
C THR A 295 18.27 -6.50 1.59
N GLN A 296 19.35 -5.79 1.28
CA GLN A 296 19.33 -4.74 0.25
C GLN A 296 18.74 -5.20 -1.09
N LEU A 297 18.04 -4.29 -1.77
CA LEU A 297 17.43 -4.50 -3.09
C LEU A 297 18.32 -3.99 -4.22
N TRP A 298 19.12 -2.94 -3.96
CA TRP A 298 20.07 -2.39 -4.92
C TRP A 298 21.49 -2.43 -4.34
N TYR A 299 22.45 -2.50 -5.24
CA TYR A 299 23.85 -2.23 -4.92
C TYR A 299 24.08 -0.73 -4.72
N GLU A 300 25.18 -0.34 -4.07
CA GLU A 300 25.53 1.07 -3.85
C GLU A 300 25.72 1.86 -5.15
N ASP A 301 26.06 1.18 -6.26
CA ASP A 301 26.14 1.77 -7.60
C ASP A 301 24.78 1.93 -8.30
N GLY A 302 23.68 1.58 -7.63
CA GLY A 302 22.31 1.68 -8.13
C GLY A 302 21.87 0.52 -9.02
N ARG A 303 22.71 -0.48 -9.28
CA ARG A 303 22.30 -1.68 -10.03
C ARG A 303 21.26 -2.49 -9.22
N PRO A 304 20.17 -2.97 -9.84
CA PRO A 304 19.18 -3.78 -9.17
C PRO A 304 19.68 -5.21 -8.93
N ARG A 305 19.29 -5.80 -7.80
CA ARG A 305 19.43 -7.25 -7.53
C ARG A 305 18.18 -8.00 -8.00
N SER A 306 18.25 -9.33 -8.05
CA SER A 306 17.12 -10.18 -8.50
C SER A 306 15.81 -9.93 -7.73
N ALA A 307 15.90 -9.60 -6.43
CA ALA A 307 14.74 -9.29 -5.58
C ALA A 307 13.92 -8.08 -6.05
N VAL A 308 14.53 -7.14 -6.80
CA VAL A 308 13.81 -5.98 -7.36
C VAL A 308 12.74 -6.42 -8.35
N THR A 309 13.07 -7.36 -9.25
CA THR A 309 12.12 -7.91 -10.22
C THR A 309 10.92 -8.57 -9.52
N VAL A 310 11.18 -9.26 -8.41
CA VAL A 310 10.14 -9.88 -7.60
C VAL A 310 9.24 -8.82 -6.98
N LEU A 311 9.79 -7.82 -6.29
CA LEU A 311 8.95 -6.76 -5.73
C LEU A 311 8.13 -6.02 -6.79
N THR A 312 8.72 -5.69 -7.94
CA THR A 312 8.01 -5.03 -9.03
C THR A 312 6.83 -5.87 -9.52
N LYS A 313 6.98 -7.21 -9.63
CA LYS A 313 5.88 -8.11 -10.01
C LYS A 313 4.66 -7.98 -9.08
N TYR A 314 4.87 -7.77 -7.78
CA TYR A 314 3.77 -7.60 -6.83
C TYR A 314 3.32 -6.15 -6.72
N PHE A 315 4.21 -5.17 -6.83
CA PHE A 315 3.82 -3.77 -6.71
C PHE A 315 3.12 -3.23 -7.97
N GLN A 316 3.38 -3.85 -9.13
CA GLN A 316 2.70 -3.59 -10.41
C GLN A 316 2.01 -4.87 -10.92
N PRO A 317 0.94 -5.34 -10.26
CA PRO A 317 0.25 -6.52 -10.74
C PRO A 317 -0.42 -6.26 -12.09
N GLN A 318 -0.59 -7.32 -12.86
CA GLN A 318 -1.51 -7.25 -13.99
C GLN A 318 -2.93 -7.16 -13.46
N VAL A 319 -3.80 -6.46 -14.20
CA VAL A 319 -5.15 -6.16 -13.75
C VAL A 319 -6.17 -6.62 -14.77
N ALA A 320 -7.19 -7.33 -14.29
CA ALA A 320 -8.37 -7.68 -15.05
C ALA A 320 -9.49 -6.71 -14.70
N SER A 321 -10.02 -6.01 -15.70
CA SER A 321 -11.12 -5.07 -15.51
C SER A 321 -12.30 -5.38 -16.42
N GLY A 322 -13.48 -4.95 -15.99
CA GLY A 322 -14.68 -5.15 -16.78
C GLY A 322 -15.97 -4.70 -16.10
N VAL A 323 -17.08 -5.07 -16.73
CA VAL A 323 -18.42 -4.86 -16.21
C VAL A 323 -19.18 -6.18 -16.23
N VAL A 324 -19.86 -6.49 -15.13
CA VAL A 324 -20.79 -7.61 -15.05
C VAL A 324 -22.21 -7.11 -15.33
N LYS A 325 -22.89 -7.82 -16.23
CA LYS A 325 -24.26 -7.55 -16.63
C LYS A 325 -25.08 -8.83 -16.62
N ASP A 326 -26.40 -8.70 -16.65
CA ASP A 326 -27.28 -9.79 -17.04
C ASP A 326 -27.58 -9.79 -18.55
N ILE A 327 -28.32 -10.81 -18.99
CA ILE A 327 -28.74 -10.95 -20.40
C ILE A 327 -29.67 -9.83 -20.90
N THR A 328 -30.28 -9.05 -20.01
CA THR A 328 -31.09 -7.88 -20.38
C THR A 328 -30.25 -6.62 -20.56
N GLY A 329 -28.96 -6.68 -20.24
CA GLY A 329 -28.01 -5.58 -20.32
C GLY A 329 -27.90 -4.75 -19.05
N ASP A 330 -28.66 -5.10 -17.99
CA ASP A 330 -28.55 -4.44 -16.69
C ASP A 330 -27.20 -4.75 -16.07
N LYS A 331 -26.60 -3.73 -15.45
CA LYS A 331 -25.39 -3.87 -14.65
C LYS A 331 -25.74 -4.55 -13.33
N LEU A 332 -24.92 -5.50 -12.92
CA LEU A 332 -25.13 -6.27 -11.69
C LEU A 332 -24.21 -5.77 -10.58
N ASP A 333 -24.81 -5.37 -9.47
CA ASP A 333 -24.11 -5.02 -8.26
C ASP A 333 -23.85 -6.25 -7.39
N SER A 334 -22.92 -6.12 -6.44
CA SER A 334 -22.62 -7.18 -5.46
C SER A 334 -22.28 -8.54 -6.09
N VAL A 335 -21.72 -8.55 -7.30
CA VAL A 335 -21.22 -9.76 -7.96
C VAL A 335 -19.82 -10.06 -7.43
N ALA A 336 -19.63 -11.25 -6.89
CA ALA A 336 -18.31 -11.76 -6.52
C ALA A 336 -17.48 -12.04 -7.78
N VAL A 337 -16.30 -11.43 -7.84
CA VAL A 337 -15.27 -11.66 -8.86
C VAL A 337 -14.02 -12.16 -8.16
N THR A 338 -13.68 -13.42 -8.39
CA THR A 338 -12.66 -14.14 -7.63
C THR A 338 -11.58 -14.70 -8.55
N SER A 339 -10.32 -14.46 -8.20
CA SER A 339 -9.14 -15.18 -8.72
C SER A 339 -8.61 -16.14 -7.64
N PRO A 340 -7.57 -16.95 -7.90
CA PRO A 340 -6.97 -17.78 -6.87
C PRO A 340 -6.47 -17.00 -5.65
N TYR A 341 -6.06 -15.74 -5.83
CA TYR A 341 -5.39 -14.93 -4.80
C TYR A 341 -6.25 -13.76 -4.28
N PHE A 342 -7.28 -13.35 -5.03
CA PHE A 342 -8.00 -12.12 -4.72
C PHE A 342 -9.51 -12.27 -4.93
N HIS A 343 -10.26 -11.54 -4.12
CA HIS A 343 -11.71 -11.51 -4.19
C HIS A 343 -12.19 -10.07 -4.08
N ILE A 344 -13.05 -9.66 -5.03
CA ILE A 344 -13.73 -8.38 -4.97
C ILE A 344 -15.22 -8.55 -5.25
N VAL A 345 -15.97 -7.49 -4.98
CA VAL A 345 -17.40 -7.42 -5.28
C VAL A 345 -17.66 -6.21 -6.17
N THR A 346 -18.51 -6.35 -7.19
CA THR A 346 -18.84 -5.24 -8.10
C THR A 346 -19.57 -4.12 -7.38
N GLY A 347 -19.30 -2.88 -7.80
CA GLY A 347 -20.09 -1.71 -7.41
C GLY A 347 -21.47 -1.68 -8.05
N ARG A 348 -22.27 -0.66 -7.73
CA ARG A 348 -23.64 -0.46 -8.28
C ARG A 348 -23.69 -0.33 -9.81
N ASP A 349 -22.56 0.01 -10.43
CA ASP A 349 -22.41 0.14 -11.86
C ASP A 349 -21.88 -1.13 -12.54
N GLY A 350 -21.78 -2.22 -11.78
CA GLY A 350 -21.31 -3.53 -12.20
C GLY A 350 -19.84 -3.60 -12.53
N GLN A 351 -19.06 -2.55 -12.28
CA GLN A 351 -17.64 -2.53 -12.61
C GLN A 351 -16.81 -3.33 -11.61
N PHE A 352 -15.76 -3.95 -12.11
CA PHE A 352 -14.75 -4.65 -11.32
C PHE A 352 -13.35 -4.36 -11.87
N ILE A 353 -12.38 -4.36 -10.98
CA ILE A 353 -10.95 -4.25 -11.28
C ILE A 353 -10.22 -5.16 -10.29
N LEU A 354 -9.59 -6.23 -10.78
CA LEU A 354 -9.00 -7.28 -9.95
C LEU A 354 -7.53 -7.52 -10.36
N PRO A 355 -6.56 -7.41 -9.43
CA PRO A 355 -5.16 -7.75 -9.69
C PRO A 355 -4.95 -9.27 -9.77
N PHE A 356 -4.00 -9.70 -10.59
CA PHE A 356 -3.61 -11.10 -10.74
C PHE A 356 -2.11 -11.25 -11.04
N LEU A 357 -1.56 -12.43 -10.74
CA LEU A 357 -0.12 -12.75 -10.88
C LEU A 357 0.18 -13.78 -11.97
N GLU A 358 -0.82 -14.54 -12.40
CA GLU A 358 -0.63 -15.64 -13.35
C GLU A 358 -0.58 -15.16 -14.80
N SER A 359 0.12 -15.91 -15.66
CA SER A 359 0.15 -15.64 -17.09
C SER A 359 -1.15 -16.02 -17.80
N ASN A 360 -1.91 -16.98 -17.26
CA ASN A 360 -3.21 -17.41 -17.78
C ASN A 360 -4.26 -17.56 -16.66
N PRO A 361 -4.63 -16.46 -15.97
CA PRO A 361 -5.53 -16.56 -14.83
C PRO A 361 -6.94 -16.93 -15.27
N THR A 362 -7.63 -17.62 -14.37
CA THR A 362 -9.08 -17.82 -14.48
C THR A 362 -9.79 -17.02 -13.41
N LEU A 363 -10.85 -16.34 -13.79
CA LEU A 363 -11.75 -15.66 -12.87
C LEU A 363 -13.02 -16.48 -12.70
N THR A 364 -13.49 -16.60 -11.47
CA THR A 364 -14.83 -17.12 -11.15
C THR A 364 -15.73 -15.95 -10.82
N ILE A 365 -16.86 -15.85 -11.51
CA ILE A 365 -17.85 -14.78 -11.39
C ILE A 365 -19.13 -15.40 -10.85
N SER A 366 -19.63 -14.91 -9.72
CA SER A 366 -20.82 -15.47 -9.08
C SER A 366 -21.68 -14.39 -8.43
N ALA A 367 -23.00 -14.52 -8.55
CA ALA A 367 -23.97 -13.64 -7.93
C ALA A 367 -25.19 -14.44 -7.49
N ASP A 368 -25.84 -14.02 -6.42
CA ASP A 368 -27.04 -14.68 -5.90
C ASP A 368 -28.16 -14.68 -6.94
N GLY A 369 -28.69 -15.87 -7.24
CA GLY A 369 -29.74 -16.05 -8.24
C GLY A 369 -29.25 -16.16 -9.69
N TYR A 370 -27.93 -16.15 -9.94
CA TYR A 370 -27.33 -16.30 -11.26
C TYR A 370 -26.40 -17.52 -11.35
N ASP A 371 -26.34 -18.13 -12.54
CA ASP A 371 -25.35 -19.15 -12.87
C ASP A 371 -23.93 -18.56 -12.77
N SER A 372 -23.03 -19.26 -12.07
CA SER A 372 -21.63 -18.83 -12.02
C SER A 372 -20.94 -19.08 -13.36
N GLN A 373 -19.92 -18.27 -13.65
CA GLN A 373 -19.15 -18.36 -14.88
C GLN A 373 -17.65 -18.32 -14.57
N THR A 374 -16.88 -19.18 -15.26
CA THR A 374 -15.42 -19.08 -15.29
C THR A 374 -14.98 -18.37 -16.56
N VAL A 375 -14.11 -17.38 -16.43
CA VAL A 375 -13.53 -16.60 -17.54
C VAL A 375 -12.03 -16.80 -17.55
N ASN A 376 -11.49 -17.29 -18.68
CA ASN A 376 -10.04 -17.35 -18.90
C ASN A 376 -9.56 -16.00 -19.44
N LEU A 377 -8.54 -15.43 -18.79
CA LEU A 377 -7.97 -14.13 -19.13
C LEU A 377 -6.84 -14.20 -20.16
N ALA A 378 -6.45 -15.40 -20.62
CA ALA A 378 -5.47 -15.57 -21.67
C ALA A 378 -5.81 -14.65 -22.86
N TYR A 379 -4.87 -13.75 -23.18
CA TYR A 379 -4.93 -12.80 -24.30
C TYR A 379 -5.88 -11.60 -24.15
N ARG A 380 -6.30 -11.23 -22.92
CA ARG A 380 -7.22 -10.09 -22.72
C ARG A 380 -6.55 -8.94 -21.97
N SER A 381 -6.10 -7.94 -22.72
CA SER A 381 -5.65 -6.64 -22.19
C SER A 381 -6.75 -5.56 -22.18
N GLN A 382 -7.96 -5.90 -22.63
CA GLN A 382 -9.07 -4.96 -22.78
C GLN A 382 -10.16 -5.21 -21.73
N PRO A 383 -10.85 -4.15 -21.25
CA PRO A 383 -11.98 -4.29 -20.35
C PRO A 383 -13.03 -5.26 -20.92
N MET A 384 -13.48 -6.21 -20.10
CA MET A 384 -14.42 -7.24 -20.54
C MET A 384 -15.86 -6.95 -20.12
N THR A 385 -16.82 -7.42 -20.92
CA THR A 385 -18.22 -7.52 -20.50
C THR A 385 -18.54 -8.97 -20.18
N ILE A 386 -18.95 -9.24 -18.95
CA ILE A 386 -19.34 -10.56 -18.48
C ILE A 386 -20.87 -10.59 -18.36
N ILE A 387 -21.52 -11.60 -18.92
CA ILE A 387 -22.98 -11.70 -18.96
C ILE A 387 -23.41 -12.92 -18.15
N LEU A 388 -24.02 -12.69 -16.99
CA LEU A 388 -24.58 -13.74 -16.14
C LEU A 388 -26.02 -14.07 -16.53
N ARG A 389 -26.41 -15.33 -16.34
CA ARG A 389 -27.78 -15.82 -16.60
C ARG A 389 -28.46 -16.12 -15.28
N LYS A 390 -29.72 -15.69 -15.14
CA LYS A 390 -30.49 -15.91 -13.91
C LYS A 390 -30.95 -17.37 -13.85
N HIS A 391 -30.75 -18.05 -12.72
CA HIS A 391 -31.18 -19.44 -12.51
C HIS A 391 -32.68 -19.62 -12.73
N ARG A 392 -33.46 -18.65 -12.26
CA ARG A 392 -34.92 -18.61 -12.40
C ARG A 392 -35.35 -17.22 -12.84
N GLU A 393 -35.91 -17.17 -14.04
CA GLU A 393 -36.49 -15.95 -14.60
C GLU A 393 -37.92 -15.77 -14.06
N ASP A 394 -38.10 -14.76 -13.20
CA ASP A 394 -39.42 -14.28 -12.82
C ASP A 394 -40.14 -13.57 -13.99
N TRP A 395 -41.42 -13.28 -13.84
CA TRP A 395 -42.23 -12.73 -14.92
C TRP A 395 -41.76 -11.35 -15.39
N LEU A 396 -41.28 -10.50 -14.46
CA LEU A 396 -40.74 -9.17 -14.76
C LEU A 396 -39.48 -9.30 -15.60
N PHE A 397 -38.59 -10.19 -15.19
CA PHE A 397 -37.35 -10.46 -15.89
C PHE A 397 -37.59 -10.98 -17.32
N ARG A 398 -38.53 -11.92 -17.49
CA ARG A 398 -38.90 -12.44 -18.81
C ARG A 398 -39.47 -11.35 -19.71
N LEU A 399 -40.37 -10.51 -19.19
CA LEU A 399 -40.95 -9.40 -19.93
C LEU A 399 -39.85 -8.43 -20.37
N LYS A 400 -38.95 -8.05 -19.45
CA LYS A 400 -37.83 -7.17 -19.74
C LYS A 400 -36.91 -7.75 -20.82
N LYS A 401 -36.53 -9.03 -20.67
CA LYS A 401 -35.74 -9.77 -21.66
C LYS A 401 -36.39 -9.73 -23.05
N SER A 402 -37.69 -10.02 -23.15
CA SER A 402 -38.43 -9.97 -24.42
C SER A 402 -38.44 -8.56 -25.04
N ILE A 403 -38.59 -7.52 -24.21
CA ILE A 403 -38.49 -6.12 -24.67
C ILE A 403 -37.09 -5.81 -25.20
N THR A 404 -36.04 -6.17 -24.45
CA THR A 404 -34.64 -5.95 -24.86
C THR A 404 -34.31 -6.69 -26.15
N GLU A 405 -34.75 -7.95 -26.30
CA GLU A 405 -34.56 -8.75 -27.51
C GLU A 405 -35.31 -8.13 -28.71
N PHE A 406 -36.56 -7.68 -28.52
CA PHE A 406 -37.34 -6.99 -29.54
C PHE A 406 -36.64 -5.71 -30.01
N ILE A 407 -36.23 -4.85 -29.08
CA ILE A 407 -35.50 -3.61 -29.39
C ILE A 407 -34.20 -3.93 -30.14
N SER A 408 -33.41 -4.89 -29.65
CA SER A 408 -32.14 -5.29 -30.30
C SER A 408 -32.35 -5.83 -31.73
N SER A 409 -33.48 -6.50 -31.98
CA SER A 409 -33.84 -7.01 -33.30
C SER A 409 -34.16 -5.91 -34.31
N LEU A 410 -34.70 -4.76 -33.85
CA LEU A 410 -34.97 -3.59 -34.70
C LEU A 410 -33.67 -2.96 -35.19
N PHE A 411 -32.63 -2.91 -34.35
CA PHE A 411 -31.36 -2.27 -34.68
C PHE A 411 -30.36 -3.20 -35.41
N LYS A 412 -30.47 -4.54 -35.25
CA LYS A 412 -29.61 -5.49 -35.98
C LYS A 412 -29.86 -5.53 -37.49
N LYS A 413 -30.98 -4.97 -37.99
CA LYS A 413 -31.31 -5.00 -39.42
C LYS A 413 -30.60 -3.94 -40.28
N GLU A 414 -29.84 -3.01 -39.70
CA GLU A 414 -29.25 -1.88 -40.45
C GLU A 414 -27.75 -2.01 -40.78
N TYR A 415 -27.07 -3.12 -40.46
CA TYR A 415 -25.63 -3.30 -40.72
C TYR A 415 -25.30 -4.58 -41.53
N ASN A 416 -26.06 -4.83 -42.59
CA ASN A 416 -25.62 -5.68 -43.70
C ASN A 416 -25.44 -4.78 -44.93
N PHE A 417 -24.24 -4.22 -45.12
CA PHE A 417 -23.80 -3.60 -46.37
C PHE A 417 -22.44 -4.16 -46.75
#